data_AF-L7EAE3-F1
#
_entry.id   AF-L7EAE3-F1
#
_cell.length_a   1.000
_cell.length_b   1.000
_cell.length_c   1.000
_cell.angle_alpha   90.00
_cell.angle_beta   90.00
_cell.angle_gamma   90.00
#
_symmetry.space_group_name_H-M   'P 1'
#
loop_
_entity.id
_entity.type
_entity.pdbx_description
1 polymer ?
#
loop_
_entity_poly.entity_id
_entity_poly.type
_entity_poly.pdbx_seq_one_letter_code
_entity_poly.pdbx_strand_id
1 'polypeptide(L)'
;MQVKRNPNHEARLAKLTVRFASFEIQVPKHHSKANPRQPVKLQVILAEEENPRPGVNPISWLLLTSLDISSFESAITCVRWYSYRWLIERYHFVLKSGCGLEKLQLETGRRIEMALATYSIVAWRY
;
A
#
# COMPACT_ATOMS: atom_id res chain seq x y z
N MET A 1 4.26 9.01 -13.36
CA MET A 1 4.42 7.71 -12.66
C MET A 1 4.18 6.57 -13.64
N GLN A 2 4.98 5.50 -13.60
CA GLN A 2 4.69 4.28 -14.35
C GLN A 2 3.71 3.39 -13.56
N VAL A 3 2.56 3.09 -14.17
CA VAL A 3 1.55 2.19 -13.63
C VAL A 3 1.76 0.83 -14.29
N LYS A 4 1.95 -0.22 -13.49
CA LYS A 4 2.14 -1.57 -14.03
C LYS A 4 0.83 -2.13 -14.57
N ARG A 5 0.94 -3.10 -15.49
CA ARG A 5 -0.19 -3.89 -15.98
C ARG A 5 -0.87 -4.63 -14.82
N ASN A 6 -2.19 -4.70 -14.86
CA ASN A 6 -2.98 -5.66 -14.09
C ASN A 6 -4.08 -6.28 -15.01
N PRO A 7 -4.96 -7.16 -14.51
CA PRO A 7 -6.02 -7.72 -15.34
C PRO A 7 -7.02 -6.71 -15.91
N ASN A 8 -7.15 -5.52 -15.28
CA ASN A 8 -8.15 -4.51 -15.62
C ASN A 8 -7.60 -3.40 -16.54
N HIS A 9 -6.28 -3.25 -16.66
CA HIS A 9 -5.67 -2.30 -17.58
C HIS A 9 -4.23 -2.66 -17.95
N GLU A 10 -3.80 -2.19 -19.13
CA GLU A 10 -2.41 -2.28 -19.57
C GLU A 10 -1.48 -1.39 -18.74
N ALA A 11 -0.19 -1.65 -18.85
CA ALA A 11 0.83 -0.76 -18.29
C ALA A 11 0.74 0.60 -19.00
N ARG A 12 0.87 1.69 -18.23
CA ARG A 12 0.72 3.05 -18.75
C ARG A 12 1.51 4.05 -17.94
N LEU A 13 1.80 5.21 -18.54
CA LEU A 13 2.28 6.38 -17.82
C LEU A 13 1.10 7.21 -17.36
N ALA A 14 1.04 7.50 -16.06
CA ALA A 14 0.08 8.41 -15.45
C ALA A 14 0.79 9.70 -15.07
N LYS A 15 0.26 10.85 -15.50
CA LYS A 15 0.68 12.16 -14.99
C LYS A 15 -0.14 12.45 -13.74
N LEU A 16 0.51 12.80 -12.64
CA LEU A 16 -0.16 13.03 -11.36
C LEU A 16 0.02 14.49 -10.94
N THR A 17 -1.06 15.15 -10.54
CA THR A 17 -0.99 16.35 -9.70
C THR A 17 -0.82 15.90 -8.25
N VAL A 18 0.18 16.45 -7.56
CA VAL A 18 0.45 16.13 -6.15
C VAL A 18 0.28 17.38 -5.30
N ARG A 19 -0.48 17.28 -4.21
CA ARG A 19 -0.68 18.33 -3.20
C ARG A 19 -0.35 17.74 -1.84
N PHE A 20 0.25 18.52 -0.95
CA PHE A 20 0.57 18.05 0.39
C PHE A 20 0.39 19.17 1.41
N ALA A 21 0.02 18.79 2.64
CA ALA A 21 -0.08 19.70 3.77
C ALA A 21 0.02 18.94 5.10
N SER A 22 0.42 19.67 6.15
CA SER A 22 0.43 19.16 7.51
C SER A 22 -0.93 19.35 8.17
N PHE A 23 -1.41 18.31 8.84
CA PHE A 23 -2.68 18.30 9.55
C PHE A 23 -2.50 17.80 10.97
N GLU A 24 -3.41 18.20 11.86
CA GLU A 24 -3.51 17.65 13.20
C GLU A 24 -4.90 17.03 13.38
N ILE A 25 -4.96 15.70 13.44
CA ILE A 25 -6.20 14.97 13.68
C ILE A 25 -6.55 15.10 15.17
N GLN A 26 -7.71 15.71 15.42
CA GLN A 26 -8.25 15.90 16.75
C GLN A 26 -8.87 14.61 17.30
N VAL A 27 -8.87 14.50 18.63
CA VAL A 27 -9.47 13.36 19.33
C VAL A 27 -11.00 13.40 19.19
N PRO A 28 -11.67 12.29 18.79
CA PRO A 28 -13.13 12.25 18.71
C PRO A 28 -13.79 12.56 20.06
N LYS A 29 -14.78 13.46 20.06
CA LYS A 29 -15.48 13.95 21.27
C LYS A 29 -16.18 12.85 22.08
N HIS A 30 -16.56 11.75 21.44
CA HIS A 30 -17.36 10.67 22.05
C HIS A 30 -16.53 9.49 22.57
N HIS A 31 -15.20 9.55 22.50
CA HIS A 31 -14.37 8.46 23.03
C HIS A 31 -14.27 8.55 24.56
N SER A 32 -14.42 7.41 25.25
CA SER A 32 -14.41 7.34 26.72
C SER A 32 -13.16 7.97 27.32
N LYS A 33 -13.33 8.82 28.35
CA LYS A 33 -12.26 9.48 29.11
C LYS A 33 -11.26 8.53 29.78
N ALA A 34 -11.52 7.21 29.77
CA ALA A 34 -10.67 6.18 30.37
C ALA A 34 -9.28 6.06 29.71
N ASN A 35 -9.11 6.54 28.48
CA ASN A 35 -7.79 6.65 27.85
C ASN A 35 -7.61 8.04 27.22
N PRO A 36 -6.95 8.99 27.92
CA PRO A 36 -6.70 10.30 27.35
C PRO A 36 -5.80 10.14 26.12
N ARG A 37 -6.32 10.52 24.95
CA ARG A 37 -5.56 10.56 23.71
C ARG A 37 -5.16 12.00 23.42
N GLN A 38 -4.06 12.17 22.70
CA GLN A 38 -3.60 13.46 22.23
C GLN A 38 -3.88 13.61 20.73
N PRO A 39 -4.10 14.83 20.23
CA PRO A 39 -4.13 15.09 18.80
C PRO A 39 -2.87 14.57 18.10
N VAL A 40 -3.03 14.06 16.88
CA VAL A 40 -1.93 13.46 16.12
C VAL A 40 -1.60 14.36 14.93
N LYS A 41 -0.39 14.90 14.93
CA LYS A 41 0.17 15.60 13.76
C LYS A 41 0.62 14.60 12.73
N LEU A 42 0.27 14.85 11.47
CA LEU A 42 0.63 14.01 10.34
C LEU A 42 0.68 14.81 9.05
N GLN A 43 1.31 14.22 8.04
CA GLN A 43 1.33 14.77 6.70
C GLN A 43 0.28 14.08 5.83
N VAL A 44 -0.44 14.88 5.05
CA VAL A 44 -1.43 14.42 4.07
C VAL A 44 -0.91 14.72 2.68
N ILE A 45 -0.95 13.72 1.80
CA ILE A 45 -0.65 13.88 0.38
C ILE A 45 -1.87 13.47 -0.43
N LEU A 46 -2.31 14.34 -1.33
CA LEU A 46 -3.29 14.02 -2.36
C LEU A 46 -2.57 13.89 -3.71
N ALA A 47 -2.62 12.70 -4.31
CA ALA A 47 -2.07 12.44 -5.65
C ALA A 47 -3.20 12.01 -6.58
N GLU A 48 -3.45 12.81 -7.62
CA GLU A 48 -4.57 12.61 -8.55
C GLU A 48 -4.07 12.57 -9.98
N GLU A 49 -4.63 11.65 -10.77
CA GLU A 49 -4.29 11.52 -12.17
C GLU A 49 -4.89 12.62 -13.03
N GLU A 50 -4.03 13.27 -13.80
CA GLU A 50 -4.42 14.23 -14.83
C GLU A 50 -4.83 13.50 -16.10
N ASN A 51 -5.99 13.85 -16.65
CA ASN A 51 -6.49 13.37 -17.95
C ASN A 51 -6.43 11.84 -18.09
N PRO A 52 -7.13 11.07 -17.24
CA PRO A 52 -7.14 9.62 -17.31
C PRO A 52 -7.69 9.13 -18.65
N ARG A 53 -7.17 7.99 -19.14
CA ARG A 53 -7.70 7.37 -20.36
C ARG A 53 -9.16 6.93 -20.15
N PRO A 54 -10.03 7.09 -21.16
CA PRO A 54 -11.40 6.59 -21.08
C PRO A 54 -11.46 5.11 -20.72
N GLY A 55 -12.39 4.72 -19.84
CA GLY A 55 -12.57 3.33 -19.41
C GLY A 55 -11.58 2.83 -18.35
N VAL A 56 -10.63 3.67 -17.89
CA VAL A 56 -9.72 3.32 -16.79
C VAL A 56 -10.10 4.12 -15.54
N ASN A 57 -10.15 3.46 -14.39
CA ASN A 57 -10.30 4.16 -13.12
C ASN A 57 -9.07 5.04 -12.85
N PRO A 58 -9.23 6.36 -12.66
CA PRO A 58 -8.11 7.25 -12.41
C PRO A 58 -7.43 6.92 -11.08
N ILE A 59 -6.12 7.19 -11.02
CA ILE A 59 -5.44 7.22 -9.72
C ILE A 59 -5.96 8.41 -8.92
N SER A 60 -6.46 8.15 -7.73
CA SER A 60 -6.77 9.16 -6.71
C SER A 60 -6.38 8.58 -5.36
N TRP A 61 -5.26 9.07 -4.81
CA TRP A 61 -4.71 8.59 -3.55
C TRP A 61 -4.67 9.72 -2.53
N LEU A 62 -5.35 9.52 -1.41
CA LEU A 62 -5.19 10.32 -0.20
C LEU A 62 -4.32 9.52 0.78
N LEU A 63 -3.07 9.94 0.93
CA LEU A 63 -2.07 9.26 1.74
C LEU A 63 -1.88 10.03 3.05
N LEU A 64 -1.88 9.29 4.16
CA LEU A 64 -1.54 9.81 5.49
C LEU A 64 -0.19 9.21 5.89
N THR A 65 0.72 10.04 6.39
CA THR A 65 2.04 9.56 6.83
C THR A 65 2.55 10.33 8.04
N SER A 66 3.30 9.63 8.89
CA SER A 66 4.07 10.21 10.00
C SER A 66 5.46 10.69 9.57
N LEU A 67 5.85 10.42 8.33
CA LEU A 67 7.10 10.91 7.76
C LEU A 67 7.04 12.43 7.61
N ASP A 68 8.16 13.09 7.83
CA ASP A 68 8.25 14.53 7.63
C ASP A 68 8.22 14.88 6.13
N ILE A 69 7.45 15.91 5.78
CA ILE A 69 7.29 16.40 4.40
C ILE A 69 7.44 17.91 4.42
N SER A 70 8.67 18.35 4.19
CA SER A 70 9.04 19.76 4.14
C SER A 70 9.17 20.31 2.71
N SER A 71 8.93 19.48 1.69
CA SER A 71 9.12 19.86 0.29
C SER A 71 8.28 19.03 -0.68
N PHE A 72 8.16 19.51 -1.91
CA PHE A 72 7.49 18.76 -2.97
C PHE A 72 8.20 17.44 -3.29
N GLU A 73 9.53 17.42 -3.24
CA GLU A 73 10.33 16.21 -3.49
C GLU A 73 10.13 15.12 -2.44
N SER A 74 9.97 15.51 -1.16
CA SER A 74 9.65 14.54 -0.09
C SER A 74 8.23 13.97 -0.26
N ALA A 75 7.26 14.79 -0.70
CA ALA A 75 5.92 14.31 -1.06
C ALA A 75 5.95 13.33 -2.25
N ILE A 76 6.69 13.65 -3.32
CA ILE A 76 6.88 12.75 -4.47
C ILE A 76 7.50 11.42 -4.03
N THR A 77 8.49 11.47 -3.14
CA THR A 77 9.15 10.27 -2.60
C THR A 77 8.15 9.36 -1.90
N CYS A 78 7.27 9.92 -1.06
CA CYS A 78 6.21 9.16 -0.40
C CYS A 78 5.22 8.54 -1.40
N VAL A 79 4.80 9.29 -2.44
CA VAL A 79 3.95 8.74 -3.51
C VAL A 79 4.65 7.60 -4.25
N ARG A 80 5.96 7.73 -4.51
CA ARG A 80 6.76 6.67 -5.12
C ARG A 80 6.84 5.44 -4.22
N TRP A 81 7.07 5.58 -2.91
CA TRP A 81 7.04 4.45 -1.98
C TRP A 81 5.68 3.77 -1.92
N TYR A 82 4.60 4.56 -1.85
CA TYR A 82 3.25 4.01 -1.88
C TYR A 82 2.96 3.27 -3.19
N SER A 83 3.55 3.70 -4.31
CA SER A 83 3.43 2.98 -5.58
C SER A 83 3.99 1.55 -5.55
N TYR A 84 4.81 1.20 -4.57
CA TYR A 84 5.32 -0.16 -4.38
C TYR A 84 4.40 -1.05 -3.56
N ARG A 85 3.29 -0.53 -3.02
CA ARG A 85 2.37 -1.28 -2.16
C ARG A 85 1.87 -2.57 -2.81
N TRP A 86 1.66 -2.60 -4.13
CA TRP A 86 1.21 -3.79 -4.85
C TRP A 86 2.22 -4.96 -4.81
N LEU A 87 3.49 -4.73 -4.49
CA LEU A 87 4.51 -5.79 -4.42
C LEU A 87 4.13 -6.88 -3.40
N ILE A 88 3.43 -6.52 -2.31
CA ILE A 88 2.96 -7.50 -1.33
C ILE A 88 1.88 -8.43 -1.92
N GLU A 89 1.05 -7.94 -2.84
CA GLU A 89 0.06 -8.75 -3.55
C GLU A 89 0.77 -9.73 -4.49
N ARG A 90 1.86 -9.30 -5.13
CA ARG A 90 2.69 -10.20 -5.94
C ARG A 90 3.34 -11.28 -5.09
N TYR A 91 3.88 -10.92 -3.92
CA TYR A 91 4.42 -11.87 -2.95
C TYR A 91 3.35 -12.90 -2.54
N HIS A 92 2.13 -12.45 -2.19
CA HIS A 92 1.03 -13.36 -1.87
C HIS A 92 0.62 -14.25 -3.05
N PHE A 93 0.62 -13.71 -4.27
CA PHE A 93 0.35 -14.51 -5.47
C PHE A 93 1.39 -15.61 -5.67
N VAL A 94 2.68 -15.30 -5.52
CA VAL A 94 3.75 -16.31 -5.61
C VAL A 94 3.58 -17.33 -4.49
N LEU A 95 3.33 -16.92 -3.26
CA LEU A 95 3.16 -17.84 -2.12
C LEU A 95 1.96 -18.80 -2.31
N LYS A 96 0.81 -18.28 -2.73
CA LYS A 96 -0.43 -19.06 -2.85
C LYS A 96 -0.51 -19.85 -4.15
N SER A 97 -0.32 -19.18 -5.28
CA SER A 97 -0.51 -19.75 -6.61
C SER A 97 0.78 -20.32 -7.19
N GLY A 98 1.93 -19.68 -6.93
CA GLY A 98 3.24 -20.14 -7.40
C GLY A 98 3.76 -21.35 -6.62
N CYS A 99 3.92 -21.21 -5.30
CA CYS A 99 4.35 -22.28 -4.41
C CYS A 99 3.23 -23.28 -4.08
N GLY A 100 1.97 -22.94 -4.36
CA GLY A 100 0.84 -23.82 -4.09
C GLY A 100 0.60 -24.06 -2.60
N LEU A 101 1.00 -23.14 -1.72
CA LEU A 101 0.96 -23.33 -0.26
C LEU A 101 -0.41 -23.80 0.25
N GLU A 102 -1.50 -23.24 -0.28
CA GLU A 102 -2.88 -23.56 0.13
C GLU A 102 -3.35 -24.95 -0.35
N LYS A 103 -2.57 -25.64 -1.21
CA LYS A 103 -2.87 -26.99 -1.69
C LYS A 103 -2.21 -28.08 -0.83
N LEU A 104 -1.32 -27.71 0.09
CA LEU A 104 -0.64 -28.66 0.96
C LEU A 104 -1.66 -29.38 1.87
N GLN A 105 -1.60 -30.72 1.89
CA GLN A 105 -2.43 -31.56 2.75
C GLN A 105 -1.61 -32.07 3.95
N LEU A 106 -1.04 -31.14 4.72
CA LEU A 106 -0.25 -31.47 5.90
C LEU A 106 -1.15 -31.72 7.10
N GLU A 107 -0.93 -32.83 7.80
CA GLU A 107 -1.81 -33.35 8.85
C GLU A 107 -1.88 -32.48 10.11
N THR A 108 -0.90 -31.62 10.36
CA THR A 108 -0.83 -30.82 11.60
C THR A 108 -0.54 -29.35 11.31
N GLY A 109 -1.11 -28.46 12.14
CA GLY A 109 -0.86 -27.01 12.05
C GLY A 109 0.62 -26.66 12.13
N ARG A 110 1.38 -27.38 12.97
CA ARG A 110 2.84 -27.17 13.08
C ARG A 110 3.58 -27.44 11.77
N ARG A 111 3.18 -28.47 11.01
CA ARG A 111 3.78 -28.75 9.70
C ARG A 111 3.41 -27.66 8.68
N ILE A 112 2.20 -27.12 8.74
CA ILE A 112 1.78 -25.99 7.90
C ILE A 112 2.60 -24.73 8.20
N GLU A 113 2.83 -24.40 9.47
CA GLU A 113 3.68 -23.26 9.86
C GLU A 113 5.11 -23.37 9.32
N MET A 114 5.70 -24.57 9.41
CA MET A 114 7.04 -24.82 8.88
C MET A 114 7.08 -24.67 7.36
N ALA A 115 6.09 -25.22 6.65
CA ALA A 115 5.99 -25.08 5.20
C ALA A 115 5.79 -23.61 4.78
N LEU A 116 4.95 -22.86 5.50
CA LEU A 116 4.75 -21.42 5.30
C LEU A 116 6.06 -20.65 5.48
N ALA A 117 6.84 -20.93 6.53
CA ALA A 117 8.12 -20.28 6.77
C ALA A 117 9.11 -20.53 5.61
N THR A 118 9.24 -21.79 5.17
CA THR A 118 10.10 -22.16 4.05
C THR A 118 9.66 -21.50 2.74
N TYR A 119 8.37 -21.59 2.40
CA TYR A 119 7.85 -21.00 1.16
C TYR A 119 7.82 -19.48 1.18
N SER A 120 7.74 -18.84 2.34
CA SER A 120 7.90 -17.39 2.45
C SER A 120 9.27 -16.91 1.95
N ILE A 121 10.34 -17.65 2.28
CA ILE A 121 11.70 -17.35 1.80
C ILE A 121 11.80 -17.56 0.28
N VAL A 122 11.17 -18.62 -0.23
CA VAL A 122 11.15 -18.90 -1.68
C VAL A 122 10.37 -17.82 -2.42
N ALA A 123 9.17 -17.46 -1.95
CA ALA A 123 8.30 -16.48 -2.57
C ALA A 123 8.92 -15.08 -2.62
N TRP A 124 9.77 -14.72 -1.65
CA TRP A 124 10.51 -13.45 -1.67
C TRP A 124 11.52 -13.32 -2.82
N ARG A 125 12.05 -14.45 -3.33
CA ARG A 125 13.07 -14.45 -4.39
C ARG A 125 12.51 -14.26 -5.81
N TYR A 126 11.19 -14.19 -5.98
CA TYR A 126 10.48 -14.14 -7.26
C TYR A 126 9.50 -12.96 -7.33
#